data_AF-A0AAW4IQF9-F1
#
_entry.id   AF-A0AAW4IQF9-F1
#
_cell.length_a   1.000
_cell.length_b   1.000
_cell.length_c   1.000
_cell.angle_alpha   90.00
_cell.angle_beta   90.00
_cell.angle_gamma   90.00
#
_symmetry.space_group_name_H-M   'P 1'
#
loop_
_entity.id
_entity.type
_entity.pdbx_description
1 polymer ?
#
loop_
_entity_poly.entity_id
_entity_poly.type
_entity_poly.pdbx_seq_one_letter_code
_entity_poly.pdbx_strand_id
1 'polypeptide(L)' 'MNTKMIIIIVVTAILAFWLGIKAHEFYYNDICLDLGGGQNPGNHHICVIQQ' A
#
# COMPACT_ATOMS: atom_id res chain seq x y z
N MET A 1 -4.50 -31.76 1.47
CA MET A 1 -3.56 -30.82 2.11
C MET A 1 -3.76 -30.91 3.62
N ASN A 2 -2.70 -31.09 4.40
CA ASN A 2 -2.81 -31.21 5.87
C ASN A 2 -3.38 -29.91 6.46
N THR A 3 -4.34 -30.00 7.39
CA THR A 3 -4.93 -28.84 8.06
C THR A 3 -3.88 -27.89 8.64
N LYS A 4 -2.78 -28.45 9.19
CA LYS A 4 -1.64 -27.66 9.66
C LYS A 4 -0.99 -26.82 8.56
N MET A 5 -0.85 -27.38 7.37
CA MET A 5 -0.29 -26.67 6.20
C MET A 5 -1.23 -25.58 5.72
N ILE A 6 -2.55 -25.83 5.74
CA ILE A 6 -3.56 -24.82 5.37
C ILE A 6 -3.47 -23.62 6.33
N ILE A 7 -3.39 -23.89 7.64
CA ILE A 7 -3.28 -22.82 8.66
C ILE A 7 -2.02 -21.99 8.44
N ILE A 8 -0.88 -22.63 8.19
CA ILE A 8 0.39 -21.92 7.93
C ILE A 8 0.24 -21.01 6.71
N ILE A 9 -0.30 -21.51 5.61
CA ILE A 9 -0.50 -20.74 4.37
C ILE A 9 -1.42 -19.53 4.59
N VAL A 10 -2.53 -19.73 5.31
CA VAL A 10 -3.49 -18.65 5.57
C VAL A 10 -2.86 -17.57 6.46
N VAL A 11 -2.18 -17.97 7.53
CA VAL A 11 -1.51 -17.03 8.45
C VAL A 11 -0.41 -16.25 7.72
N THR A 12 0.42 -16.91 6.91
CA THR A 12 1.48 -16.21 6.16
C THR A 12 0.91 -15.26 5.12
N ALA A 13 -0.18 -15.63 4.43
CA ALA A 13 -0.86 -14.76 3.47
C ALA A 13 -1.43 -13.49 4.13
N ILE A 14 -2.08 -13.63 5.29
CA ILE A 14 -2.63 -12.50 6.05
C ILE A 14 -1.51 -11.55 6.49
N LEU A 15 -0.40 -12.09 7.02
CA LEU A 15 0.74 -11.29 7.45
C LEU A 15 1.40 -10.55 6.29
N ALA A 16 1.60 -11.22 5.16
CA ALA A 16 2.17 -10.61 3.96
C ALA A 16 1.27 -9.47 3.43
N PHE A 17 -0.05 -9.69 3.42
CA PHE A 17 -1.01 -8.67 3.01
C PHE A 17 -1.02 -7.46 3.95
N TRP A 18 -1.01 -7.70 5.26
CA TRP A 18 -1.00 -6.63 6.26
C TRP A 18 0.28 -5.78 6.19
N LEU A 19 1.43 -6.42 6.03
CA LEU A 19 2.70 -5.74 5.79
C LEU A 19 2.70 -4.96 4.47
N GLY A 20 2.09 -5.52 3.42
CA GLY A 20 1.92 -4.84 2.13
C GLY A 20 1.11 -3.56 2.25
N ILE A 21 -0.02 -3.58 2.96
CA ILE A 21 -0.83 -2.38 3.23
C ILE A 21 -0.03 -1.35 4.01
N LYS A 22 0.68 -1.76 5.06
CA LYS A 22 1.48 -0.84 5.89
C LYS A 22 2.65 -0.22 5.13
N ALA A 23 3.31 -1.00 4.27
CA ALA A 23 4.35 -0.48 3.38
C ALA A 23 3.74 0.49 2.37
N HIS A 24 2.58 0.17 1.79
CA HIS A 24 1.90 1.06 0.86
C HIS A 24 1.52 2.40 1.51
N GLU A 25 1.04 2.40 2.75
CA GLU A 25 0.75 3.62 3.53
C GLU A 25 2.02 4.44 3.81
N PHE A 26 3.16 3.79 4.06
CA PHE A 26 4.44 4.47 4.29
C PHE A 26 5.03 5.10 3.01
N TYR A 27 4.95 4.39 1.88
CA TYR A 27 5.52 4.86 0.61
C TYR A 27 4.59 5.83 -0.12
N TYR A 28 3.27 5.63 -0.04
CA TYR A 28 2.27 6.52 -0.61
C TYR A 28 1.68 7.40 0.49
N ASN A 29 2.51 8.33 0.98
CA ASN A 29 2.06 9.40 1.86
C ASN A 29 1.38 10.55 1.09
N ASP A 30 1.33 10.45 -0.23
CA ASP A 30 0.61 11.36 -1.09
C ASP A 30 -0.87 10.96 -1.11
N ILE A 31 -1.70 11.74 -0.40
CA ILE A 31 -3.18 11.76 -0.47
C ILE A 31 -3.66 12.17 -1.90
N CYS A 32 -2.74 12.21 -2.86
CA CYS A 32 -2.77 13.04 -4.04
C CYS A 32 -2.32 12.16 -5.20
N LEU A 33 -3.24 11.89 -6.14
CA LEU A 33 -3.07 10.96 -7.25
C LEU A 33 -1.81 11.30 -8.06
N ASP A 34 -0.76 10.52 -7.85
CA ASP A 34 0.44 10.56 -8.66
C ASP A 34 0.12 10.01 -10.06
N LEU A 35 -0.17 10.91 -11.01
CA LEU A 35 -0.45 10.61 -12.41
C LEU A 35 0.83 10.39 -13.23
N GLY A 36 2.00 10.32 -12.60
CA GLY A 36 3.26 10.02 -13.27
C GLY A 36 4.43 10.30 -12.35
N GLY A 37 5.14 9.22 -11.96
CA GLY A 37 6.21 9.18 -10.96
C GLY A 37 7.48 9.98 -11.27
N GLY A 38 7.32 11.28 -11.49
CA GLY A 38 8.37 12.29 -11.40
C GLY A 38 8.16 13.12 -10.14
N GLN A 39 9.23 13.50 -9.46
CA GLN A 39 9.16 14.49 -8.38
C GLN A 39 8.61 15.80 -8.95
N ASN A 40 7.47 16.24 -8.43
CA ASN A 40 6.91 17.53 -8.80
C ASN A 40 7.86 18.66 -8.32
N PRO A 41 8.44 19.48 -9.21
CA PRO A 41 9.39 20.53 -8.82
C PRO A 41 8.71 21.79 -8.25
N GLY A 42 7.42 21.71 -7.91
CA GLY A 42 6.61 22.81 -7.39
C GLY A 42 6.06 22.52 -6.00
N ASN A 43 5.94 23.55 -5.16
CA ASN A 43 5.47 23.49 -3.77
C ASN A 43 3.95 23.24 -3.63
N HIS A 44 3.36 22.47 -4.54
CA HIS A 44 1.92 22.24 -4.63
C HIS A 44 1.66 20.74 -4.81
N HIS A 45 1.04 20.11 -3.82
CA HIS A 45 0.54 18.74 -3.94
C HIS A 45 -0.76 18.76 -4.75
N ILE A 46 -0.81 18.03 -5.87
CA ILE A 46 -2.02 17.92 -6.71
C ILE A 46 -2.89 16.80 -6.14
N CYS A 47 -3.79 17.14 -5.20
CA CYS A 47 -4.61 16.17 -4.49
C CYS A 47 -5.93 15.87 -5.20
N VAL A 48 -6.19 14.61 -5.53
CA VAL A 48 -7.41 14.18 -6.25
C VAL A 48 -8.44 13.59 -5.28
N ILE A 49 -8.50 14.14 -4.07
CA ILE A 49 -9.66 13.99 -3.19
C ILE A 49 -10.12 15.41 -2.84
N GLN A 50 -11.01 15.92 -3.69
CA GLN A 50 -11.88 17.03 -3.32
C GLN A 50 -12.92 16.50 -2.35
N GLN A 51 -12.88 16.99 -1.10
CA GLN A 51 -14.09 17.30 -0.33
C GLN A 51 -13.84 18.59 0.45
#